data_AF-A0A848Y7E6-F1
#
_entry.id   AF-A0A848Y7E6-F1
#
_cell.length_a   1.000
_cell.length_b   1.000
_cell.length_c   1.000
_cell.angle_alpha   90.00
_cell.angle_beta   90.00
_cell.angle_gamma   90.00
#
_symmetry.space_group_name_H-M   'P 1'
#
loop_
_entity.id
_entity.type
_entity.pdbx_description
1 polymer ?
#
loop_
_entity_poly.entity_id
_entity_poly.type
_entity_poly.pdbx_seq_one_letter_code
_entity_poly.pdbx_strand_id
1 'polypeptide(L)'
;MTVLETSTAPDTVLDFIDESVRALQDTGLEPRFILLGPEAYTYLREAIAARYGRSAGTFEQYQYLTLVVDPFRGDSVCVAPTPREVAEGVRAERR
;
A
#
# COMPACT_ATOMS: atom_id res chain seq x y z
N MET A 1 0.20 -15.64 -6.81
CA MET A 1 -0.32 -14.28 -6.65
C MET A 1 0.90 -13.37 -6.55
N THR A 2 1.18 -12.61 -7.59
CA THR A 2 2.39 -11.77 -7.66
C THR A 2 2.07 -10.44 -7.01
N VAL A 3 2.54 -10.26 -5.78
CA VAL A 3 2.55 -8.96 -5.12
C VAL A 3 3.63 -8.13 -5.82
N LEU A 4 3.24 -7.01 -6.44
CA LEU A 4 4.21 -6.08 -7.02
C LEU A 4 4.89 -5.34 -5.87
N GLU A 5 6.16 -5.66 -5.62
CA GLU A 5 7.00 -5.02 -4.59
C GLU A 5 8.15 -4.32 -5.31
N THR A 6 8.34 -3.04 -4.99
CA THR A 6 9.45 -2.24 -5.53
C THR A 6 10.01 -1.33 -4.45
N SER A 7 11.29 -1.01 -4.57
CA SER A 7 11.88 0.20 -3.97
C SER A 7 11.34 1.42 -4.75
N THR A 8 10.91 2.46 -4.04
CA THR A 8 10.34 3.68 -4.67
C THR A 8 11.10 4.92 -4.26
N ALA A 9 11.40 5.77 -5.24
CA ALA A 9 11.85 7.13 -5.00
C ALA A 9 10.66 8.06 -4.64
N PRO A 10 10.88 9.17 -3.92
CA PRO A 10 9.85 10.11 -3.48
C PRO A 10 8.85 10.53 -4.57
N ASP A 11 9.35 10.82 -5.77
CA ASP A 11 8.54 11.39 -6.86
C ASP A 11 7.69 10.33 -7.59
N THR A 12 7.95 9.04 -7.36
CA THR A 12 7.36 7.93 -8.12
C THR A 12 6.36 7.09 -7.32
N VAL A 13 6.30 7.29 -6.00
CA VAL A 13 5.50 6.44 -5.10
C VAL A 13 4.00 6.48 -5.39
N LEU A 14 3.47 7.65 -5.79
CA LEU A 14 2.05 7.79 -6.11
C LEU A 14 1.69 7.11 -7.43
N ASP A 15 2.55 7.27 -8.44
CA ASP A 15 2.35 6.64 -9.76
C ASP A 15 2.41 5.11 -9.63
N PHE A 16 3.36 4.60 -8.84
CA PHE A 16 3.43 3.17 -8.53
C PHE A 16 2.15 2.64 -7.86
N ILE A 17 1.60 3.37 -6.89
CA ILE A 17 0.35 3.00 -6.23
C ILE A 17 -0.80 2.96 -7.23
N ASP A 18 -0.93 3.99 -8.07
CA ASP A 18 -1.99 4.09 -9.08
C ASP A 18 -1.87 2.95 -10.11
N GLU A 19 -0.66 2.61 -10.57
CA GLU A 19 -0.38 1.48 -11.46
C GLU A 19 -0.71 0.13 -10.81
N SER A 20 -0.31 -0.07 -9.56
CA SER A 20 -0.56 -1.31 -8.81
C SER A 20 -2.06 -1.53 -8.54
N VAL A 21 -2.80 -0.46 -8.26
CA VAL A 21 -4.26 -0.49 -8.14
C VAL A 21 -4.91 -0.94 -9.44
N ARG A 22 -4.50 -0.36 -10.58
CA ARG A 22 -5.01 -0.75 -11.91
C ARG A 22 -4.69 -2.21 -12.21
N ALA A 23 -3.45 -2.64 -11.98
CA ALA A 23 -3.02 -4.01 -12.21
C ALA A 23 -3.85 -5.02 -11.39
N LEU A 24 -4.17 -4.72 -10.13
CA LEU A 24 -5.05 -5.58 -9.31
C LEU A 24 -6.48 -5.62 -9.87
N GLN A 25 -7.04 -4.46 -10.21
CA GLN A 25 -8.38 -4.36 -10.77
C GLN A 25 -8.51 -5.10 -12.10
N ASP A 26 -7.51 -5.01 -12.98
CA ASP A 26 -7.46 -5.72 -14.26
C ASP A 26 -7.44 -7.25 -14.09
N THR A 27 -6.95 -7.73 -12.94
CA THR A 27 -7.00 -9.16 -12.56
C THR A 27 -8.28 -9.56 -11.81
N GLY A 28 -9.22 -8.64 -11.62
CA GLY A 28 -10.47 -8.86 -10.88
C GLY A 28 -10.31 -8.89 -9.35
N LEU A 29 -9.18 -8.39 -8.83
CA LEU A 29 -8.91 -8.31 -7.41
C LEU A 29 -9.22 -6.90 -6.88
N GLU A 30 -9.84 -6.82 -5.70
CA GLU A 30 -10.11 -5.55 -5.04
C GLU A 30 -8.91 -5.12 -4.17
N PRO A 31 -8.21 -4.03 -4.52
CA PRO A 31 -7.12 -3.49 -3.71
C PRO A 31 -7.66 -2.95 -2.39
N ARG A 32 -6.96 -3.20 -1.28
CA ARG A 32 -7.44 -2.80 0.06
C ARG A 32 -6.37 -2.18 0.94
N PHE A 33 -5.13 -2.62 0.79
CA PHE A 33 -4.02 -2.21 1.64
C PHE A 33 -2.88 -1.67 0.79
N ILE A 34 -2.19 -0.65 1.31
CA ILE A 34 -0.87 -0.25 0.85
C ILE A 34 0.09 -0.63 1.97
N LEU A 35 0.96 -1.60 1.71
CA LEU A 35 2.02 -2.03 2.61
C LEU A 35 3.28 -1.20 2.32
N LEU A 36 3.88 -0.63 3.35
CA LEU A 36 4.97 0.33 3.24
C LEU A 36 6.06 0.03 4.25
N GLY A 37 7.32 0.17 3.86
CA GLY A 37 8.40 0.35 4.83
C GLY A 37 8.42 1.78 5.42
N PRO A 38 9.17 2.02 6.51
CA PRO A 38 9.21 3.35 7.15
C PRO A 38 9.73 4.47 6.23
N GLU A 39 10.68 4.16 5.34
CA GLU A 39 11.23 5.13 4.39
C GLU A 39 10.22 5.42 3.28
N ALA A 40 9.57 4.37 2.73
CA ALA A 40 8.49 4.51 1.77
C ALA A 40 7.30 5.32 2.31
N TYR A 41 6.97 5.16 3.59
CA TYR A 41 5.92 5.97 4.23
C TYR A 41 6.30 7.45 4.29
N THR A 42 7.57 7.76 4.51
CA THR A 42 8.07 9.14 4.49
C THR A 42 7.93 9.74 3.09
N TYR A 43 8.37 9.01 2.07
CA TYR A 43 8.22 9.39 0.66
C TYR A 43 6.76 9.62 0.27
N LEU A 44 5.87 8.72 0.68
CA LEU A 44 4.44 8.86 0.43
C LEU A 44 3.87 10.14 1.07
N ARG A 45 4.24 10.44 2.31
CA ARG A 45 3.77 11.65 3.01
C ARG A 45 4.22 12.93 2.30
N GLU A 46 5.46 12.96 1.83
CA GLU A 46 6.03 14.07 1.08
C GLU A 46 5.36 14.23 -0.29
N ALA A 47 5.14 13.13 -1.02
CA ALA A 47 4.46 13.15 -2.30
C ALA A 47 3.00 13.63 -2.17
N ILE A 48 2.27 13.18 -1.13
CA ILE A 48 0.92 13.67 -0.82
C ILE A 48 0.94 15.17 -0.49
N ALA A 49 1.90 15.59 0.34
CA ALA A 49 2.08 16.99 0.71
C ALA A 49 2.28 17.88 -0.53
N ALA A 50 3.19 17.47 -1.42
CA ALA A 50 3.47 18.15 -2.68
C ALA A 50 2.24 18.19 -3.59
N ARG A 51 1.54 17.06 -3.77
CA ARG A 51 0.36 16.95 -4.64
C ARG A 51 -0.79 17.87 -4.23
N TYR A 52 -0.97 18.11 -2.93
CA TYR A 52 -2.05 18.96 -2.41
C TYR A 52 -1.60 20.34 -1.94
N GLY A 53 -0.33 20.71 -2.15
CA GLY A 53 0.20 22.01 -1.73
C GLY A 53 0.10 22.27 -0.23
N ARG A 54 0.33 21.23 0.60
CA ARG A 54 0.22 21.29 2.07
C ARG A 54 1.44 20.69 2.76
N SER A 55 1.50 20.78 4.10
CA SER A 55 2.55 20.13 4.89
C SER A 55 2.34 18.60 5.02
N ALA A 56 3.43 17.86 5.23
CA ALA A 56 3.44 16.41 5.37
C ALA A 56 2.85 15.95 6.71
N GLY A 57 1.54 15.73 6.75
CA GLY A 57 0.82 15.13 7.87
C GLY A 57 1.07 13.62 8.03
N THR A 58 0.45 13.03 9.04
CA THR A 58 0.33 11.57 9.19
C THR A 58 -0.93 11.08 8.48
N PHE A 59 -0.80 9.95 7.80
CA PHE A 59 -1.90 9.33 7.06
C PHE A 59 -2.06 7.89 7.51
N GLU A 60 -3.30 7.51 7.83
CA GLU A 60 -3.70 6.10 8.04
C GLU A 60 -4.31 5.52 6.76
N GLN A 61 -4.72 6.38 5.84
CA GLN A 61 -5.36 6.02 4.58
C GLN A 61 -4.88 6.93 3.45
N TYR A 62 -4.81 6.36 2.25
CA TYR A 62 -4.68 7.10 1.00
C TYR A 62 -5.79 6.66 0.06
N GLN A 63 -6.60 7.63 -0.39
CA GLN A 63 -7.87 7.35 -1.06
C GLN A 63 -8.78 6.46 -0.18
N TYR A 64 -9.13 5.26 -0.64
CA TYR A 64 -9.92 4.26 0.11
C TYR A 64 -9.06 3.11 0.67
N LEU A 65 -7.74 3.16 0.47
CA LEU A 65 -6.80 2.10 0.84
C LEU A 65 -6.20 2.38 2.23
N THR A 66 -6.13 1.35 3.07
CA THR A 66 -5.49 1.44 4.39
C THR A 66 -3.97 1.37 4.25
N LEU A 67 -3.26 2.31 4.89
CA LEU A 67 -1.81 2.31 4.96
C LEU A 67 -1.34 1.43 6.11
N VAL A 68 -0.44 0.49 5.84
CA VAL A 68 0.17 -0.39 6.84
C VAL A 68 1.68 -0.23 6.76
N VAL A 69 2.29 0.24 7.84
CA VAL A 69 3.74 0.40 7.93
C VAL A 69 4.36 -0.86 8.54
N ASP A 70 5.14 -1.57 7.75
CA ASP A 70 5.92 -2.75 8.15
C ASP A 70 7.37 -2.30 8.46
N PRO A 71 7.82 -2.37 9.72
CA PRO A 71 9.12 -1.85 10.12
C PRO A 71 10.31 -2.58 9.48
N PHE A 72 10.08 -3.74 8.85
CA PHE A 72 11.14 -4.56 8.26
C PHE A 72 11.30 -4.39 6.74
N ARG A 73 10.49 -3.52 6.11
CA ARG A 73 10.45 -3.33 4.64
C ARG A 73 11.28 -2.16 4.09
N GLY A 74 11.96 -1.39 4.94
CA GLY A 74 12.83 -0.29 4.48
C GLY A 74 12.11 0.75 3.60
N ASP A 75 12.49 0.82 2.33
CA ASP A 75 11.96 1.71 1.29
C ASP A 75 10.94 1.05 0.34
N SER A 76 10.51 -0.17 0.66
CA SER A 76 9.63 -0.95 -0.20
C SER A 76 8.16 -0.55 -0.02
N VAL A 77 7.42 -0.60 -1.14
CA VAL A 77 5.96 -0.36 -1.21
C VAL A 77 5.29 -1.48 -2.00
N CYS A 78 4.06 -1.80 -1.60
CA CYS A 78 3.21 -2.77 -2.26
C CYS A 78 1.74 -2.39 -2.09
N VAL A 79 0.92 -2.67 -3.10
CA VAL A 79 -0.55 -2.65 -2.98
C VAL A 79 -1.03 -4.09 -2.90
N ALA A 80 -1.80 -4.40 -1.86
CA ALA A 80 -2.33 -5.73 -1.60
C ALA A 80 -3.86 -5.72 -1.60
N PRO A 81 -4.51 -6.74 -2.19
CA PRO A 81 -5.95 -6.91 -2.06
C PRO A 81 -6.32 -7.48 -0.69
N THR A 82 -7.61 -7.57 -0.43
CA THR A 82 -8.12 -8.30 0.75
C THR A 82 -7.62 -9.75 0.72
N PRO A 83 -7.04 -10.27 1.81
CA PRO A 83 -6.64 -11.68 1.87
C PRO A 83 -7.86 -12.58 1.61
N ARG A 84 -7.76 -13.41 0.57
CA ARG A 84 -8.86 -14.28 0.13
C ARG A 84 -9.27 -15.29 1.22
N GLU A 85 -8.34 -15.66 2.11
CA GLU A 85 -8.57 -16.64 3.19
C GLU A 85 -9.58 -16.18 4.24
N VAL A 86 -9.86 -14.87 4.39
CA VAL A 86 -10.87 -14.41 5.37
C VAL A 86 -12.30 -14.66 4.89
N ALA A 87 -12.51 -14.80 3.57
CA ALA A 87 -13.84 -15.02 2.99
C ALA A 87 -14.30 -16.49 3.06
N GLU A 88 -13.36 -17.44 3.07
CA GLU A 88 -13.64 -18.88 3.20
C GLU A 88 -13.24 -19.40 4.58
N GLY A 89 -13.79 -18.81 5.64
CA GLY A 89 -13.85 -19.40 6.98
C GLY A 89 -12.53 -19.99 7.48
N VAL A 90 -11.55 -19.13 7.79
CA VAL A 90 -10.39 -19.57 8.59
C VAL A 90 -10.89 -20.16 9.91
N ARG A 91 -10.88 -21.49 10.01
CA ARG A 91 -10.97 -22.17 11.30
C ARG A 91 -9.72 -21.78 12.06
N ALA A 92 -9.87 -20.90 13.04
CA ALA A 92 -8.85 -20.68 14.05
C ALA A 92 -8.52 -22.04 14.69
N GLU A 93 -7.38 -22.61 14.34
CA GLU A 93 -6.79 -23.69 15.11
C GLU A 93 -6.41 -23.11 16.47
N ARG A 94 -7.29 -23.31 17.45
CA ARG A 94 -6.93 -23.14 18.85
C ARG A 94 -5.96 -24.26 19.21
N ARG A 95 -4.71 -23.90 19.47
CA ARG A 95 -3.79 -24.71 20.27
C ARG A 95 -4.22 -24.70 21.73
#